data_AF-A0A7S2NG67-F1
#
_entry.id   AF-A0A7S2NG67-F1
#
_cell.length_a   1.000
_cell.length_b   1.000
_cell.length_c   1.000
_cell.angle_alpha   90.00
_cell.angle_beta   90.00
_cell.angle_gamma   90.00
#
_symmetry.space_group_name_H-M   'P 1'
#
loop_
_entity.id
_entity.type
_entity.pdbx_description
1 polymer ?
#
loop_
_entity_poly.entity_id
_entity_poly.type
_entity_poly.pdbx_seq_one_letter_code
_entity_poly.pdbx_strand_id
1 'polypeptide(L)'
;LAPGIAASASLTSLNLARTQLCGLDAYGRGTYNAEGITAIAGALRINAELTKIDLGENHLGDEGTTVVCDALKDSKVSKLKELVLSGNFIMIKGAESVAAYLAVTAALTSLNLSSNSFGSAGAKALAPTLVGIGSLTMLNLSSNCLGPSEAAAWAPTLANAELTKISLGGNNLKDEGVTIVCDALRNSKVSKLNELELWGNNITITGAKSVAAYLAVTASLTTLNLSNNDLCGLDYRGRGTYTAEGIKAIADALRVSAELTKIS
;
A
#
# COMPACT_ATOMS: atom_id res chain seq x y z
N LEU A 1 36.04 0.67 -4.44
CA LEU A 1 35.18 -0.39 -5.00
C LEU A 1 35.17 -1.53 -3.98
N ALA A 2 34.13 -1.59 -3.13
CA ALA A 2 33.96 -2.73 -2.24
C ALA A 2 33.56 -3.97 -3.08
N PRO A 3 34.06 -5.18 -2.79
CA PRO A 3 33.67 -6.39 -3.49
C PRO A 3 32.32 -6.87 -2.94
N GLY A 4 31.23 -6.34 -3.46
CA GLY A 4 29.88 -6.71 -3.04
C GLY A 4 28.93 -6.63 -4.24
N ILE A 5 28.66 -7.80 -4.83
CA ILE A 5 27.75 -8.03 -5.96
C ILE A 5 28.24 -7.36 -7.26
N ALA A 6 29.10 -8.06 -8.00
CA ALA A 6 29.40 -7.72 -9.41
C ALA A 6 28.09 -7.68 -10.22
N ALA A 7 28.05 -6.85 -11.28
CA ALA A 7 26.91 -6.80 -12.20
C ALA A 7 26.59 -8.21 -12.69
N SER A 8 25.50 -8.79 -12.18
CA SER A 8 25.06 -10.11 -12.57
C SER A 8 24.07 -9.92 -13.70
N ALA A 9 24.49 -10.28 -14.91
CA ALA A 9 23.62 -10.22 -16.09
C ALA A 9 22.42 -11.19 -16.00
N SER A 10 22.31 -12.00 -14.94
CA SER A 10 21.22 -12.95 -14.72
C SER A 10 20.42 -12.69 -13.43
N LEU A 11 20.79 -11.72 -12.59
CA LEU A 11 20.08 -11.47 -11.34
C LEU A 11 18.79 -10.68 -11.60
N THR A 12 17.65 -11.38 -11.55
CA THR A 12 16.33 -10.81 -11.81
C THR A 12 15.52 -10.54 -10.54
N SER A 13 15.86 -11.18 -9.43
CA SER A 13 15.18 -10.99 -8.14
C SER A 13 16.18 -10.86 -7.01
N LEU A 14 16.00 -9.82 -6.19
CA LEU A 14 16.74 -9.61 -4.96
C LEU A 14 15.77 -9.63 -3.77
N ASN A 15 15.97 -10.55 -2.83
CA ASN A 15 15.22 -10.57 -1.58
C ASN A 15 16.21 -10.49 -0.41
N LEU A 16 16.14 -9.37 0.32
CA LEU A 16 16.90 -9.11 1.53
C LEU A 16 15.97 -8.70 2.67
N ALA A 17 14.71 -9.13 2.64
CA ALA A 17 13.76 -8.85 3.70
C ALA A 17 14.26 -9.42 5.04
N ARG A 18 14.09 -8.66 6.13
CA ARG A 18 14.47 -9.07 7.50
C ARG A 18 15.94 -9.47 7.66
N THR A 19 16.84 -8.83 6.92
CA THR A 19 18.29 -9.12 7.01
C THR A 19 19.05 -8.14 7.91
N GLN A 20 18.33 -7.22 8.57
CA GLN A 20 18.92 -6.20 9.45
C GLN A 20 19.91 -5.32 8.68
N LEU A 21 19.56 -4.93 7.44
CA LEU A 21 20.47 -4.13 6.57
C LEU A 21 20.95 -2.84 7.25
N CYS A 22 20.15 -2.27 8.15
CA CYS A 22 20.51 -1.10 8.92
C CYS A 22 21.01 -1.41 10.33
N GLY A 23 21.34 -2.67 10.66
CA GLY A 23 21.86 -3.07 11.97
C GLY A 23 20.82 -3.11 13.10
N LEU A 24 19.53 -2.96 12.78
CA LEU A 24 18.41 -3.07 13.72
C LEU A 24 17.60 -4.34 13.43
N ASP A 25 17.22 -5.05 14.49
CA ASP A 25 16.22 -6.13 14.42
C ASP A 25 14.79 -5.58 14.37
N ALA A 26 13.81 -6.48 14.16
CA ALA A 26 12.39 -6.13 14.04
C ALA A 26 11.79 -5.41 15.26
N TYR A 27 12.48 -5.40 16.41
CA TYR A 27 12.07 -4.72 17.63
C TYR A 27 12.83 -3.39 17.83
N GLY A 28 13.61 -2.96 16.83
CA GLY A 28 14.47 -1.79 16.91
C GLY A 28 15.68 -1.97 17.82
N ARG A 29 16.06 -3.22 18.15
CA ARG A 29 17.26 -3.48 18.95
C ARG A 29 18.47 -3.53 18.04
N GLY A 30 19.55 -2.86 18.44
CA GLY A 30 20.80 -2.76 17.68
C GLY A 30 21.26 -1.31 17.55
N THR A 31 22.10 -1.04 16.56
CA THR A 31 22.52 0.33 16.22
C THR A 31 22.23 0.57 14.75
N TYR A 32 21.53 1.68 14.47
CA TYR A 32 21.27 2.08 13.09
C TYR A 32 22.60 2.42 12.39
N ASN A 33 22.89 1.69 11.30
CA ASN A 33 24.01 1.95 10.41
C ASN A 33 23.56 1.85 8.95
N ALA A 34 23.74 2.92 8.17
CA ALA A 34 23.33 2.96 6.77
C ALA A 34 24.30 2.24 5.81
N GLU A 35 25.43 1.70 6.27
CA GLU A 35 26.44 1.05 5.41
C GLU A 35 25.86 -0.11 4.61
N GLY A 36 25.06 -0.97 5.25
CA GLY A 36 24.45 -2.13 4.58
C GLY A 36 23.52 -1.70 3.45
N ILE A 37 22.58 -0.79 3.73
CA ILE A 37 21.66 -0.28 2.70
C ILE A 37 22.39 0.54 1.62
N THR A 38 23.44 1.28 1.97
CA THR A 38 24.26 2.03 1.01
C THR A 38 25.01 1.09 0.07
N ALA A 39 25.54 -0.02 0.58
CA ALA A 39 26.18 -1.04 -0.25
C ALA A 39 25.17 -1.68 -1.22
N ILE A 40 23.96 -2.01 -0.75
CA ILE A 40 22.89 -2.52 -1.62
C ILE A 40 22.50 -1.48 -2.67
N ALA A 41 22.34 -0.21 -2.31
CA ALA A 41 22.05 0.87 -3.26
C ALA A 41 23.16 1.02 -4.32
N GLY A 42 24.42 0.79 -3.97
CA GLY A 42 25.52 0.69 -4.92
C GLY A 42 25.32 -0.44 -5.94
N ALA A 43 24.93 -1.63 -5.47
CA ALA A 43 24.65 -2.78 -6.33
C ALA A 43 23.42 -2.58 -7.22
N LEU A 44 22.36 -1.91 -6.72
CA LEU A 44 21.15 -1.64 -7.51
C LEU A 44 21.44 -0.80 -8.75
N ARG A 45 22.39 0.14 -8.70
CA ARG A 45 22.73 1.00 -9.85
C ARG A 45 23.24 0.22 -11.06
N ILE A 46 23.86 -0.94 -10.85
CA ILE A 46 24.55 -1.69 -11.92
C ILE A 46 23.80 -2.96 -12.37
N ASN A 47 22.80 -3.44 -11.62
CA ASN A 47 22.07 -4.67 -11.93
C ASN A 47 20.79 -4.41 -12.75
N ALA A 48 20.96 -4.12 -14.04
CA ALA A 48 19.88 -3.71 -14.95
C ALA A 48 18.75 -4.74 -15.16
N GLU A 49 18.99 -6.01 -14.85
CA GLU A 49 18.05 -7.12 -15.10
C GLU A 49 17.08 -7.38 -13.95
N LEU A 50 17.19 -6.65 -12.82
CA LEU A 50 16.28 -6.80 -11.69
C LEU A 50 14.85 -6.43 -12.08
N THR A 51 13.94 -7.38 -11.86
CA THR A 51 12.50 -7.22 -12.00
C THR A 51 11.78 -7.22 -10.65
N LYS A 52 12.42 -7.73 -9.60
CA LYS A 52 11.86 -7.78 -8.24
C LYS A 52 12.90 -7.40 -7.19
N ILE A 53 12.53 -6.50 -6.29
CA ILE A 53 13.32 -6.11 -5.13
C ILE A 53 12.44 -6.19 -3.89
N ASP A 54 12.88 -6.95 -2.90
CA ASP A 54 12.29 -7.01 -1.56
C ASP A 54 13.31 -6.61 -0.50
N LEU A 55 13.06 -5.47 0.14
CA LEU A 55 13.85 -4.90 1.23
C LEU A 55 13.00 -4.71 2.49
N GLY A 56 11.90 -5.46 2.62
CA GLY A 56 11.00 -5.31 3.76
C GLY A 56 11.66 -5.57 5.12
N GLU A 57 11.19 -4.90 6.16
CA GLU A 57 11.56 -5.15 7.56
C GLU A 57 13.07 -5.06 7.84
N ASN A 58 13.68 -3.99 7.36
CA ASN A 58 15.09 -3.67 7.56
C ASN A 58 15.33 -2.35 8.30
N HIS A 59 14.27 -1.68 8.77
CA HIS A 59 14.37 -0.40 9.47
C HIS A 59 15.13 0.65 8.66
N LEU A 60 14.81 0.79 7.37
CA LEU A 60 15.51 1.74 6.48
C LEU A 60 15.38 3.19 6.95
N GLY A 61 14.23 3.55 7.55
CA GLY A 61 13.88 4.94 7.83
C GLY A 61 13.77 5.78 6.55
N ASP A 62 13.54 7.08 6.72
CA ASP A 62 13.50 8.05 5.63
C ASP A 62 14.83 8.10 4.87
N GLU A 63 15.96 8.04 5.60
CA GLU A 63 17.31 8.13 5.05
C GLU A 63 17.65 6.93 4.16
N GLY A 64 17.53 5.70 4.68
CA GLY A 64 17.79 4.49 3.91
C GLY A 64 16.85 4.34 2.71
N THR A 65 15.60 4.78 2.86
CA THR A 65 14.63 4.77 1.75
C THR A 65 15.00 5.76 0.66
N THR A 66 15.48 6.95 1.03
CA THR A 66 15.98 7.95 0.08
C THR A 66 17.16 7.40 -0.70
N VAL A 67 18.13 6.77 0.00
CA VAL A 67 19.30 6.15 -0.63
C VAL A 67 18.91 5.07 -1.66
N VAL A 68 17.92 4.22 -1.34
CA VAL A 68 17.40 3.22 -2.28
C VAL A 68 16.68 3.87 -3.46
N CYS A 69 15.77 4.82 -3.20
CA CYS A 69 15.01 5.48 -4.27
C CYS A 69 15.92 6.25 -5.23
N ASP A 70 16.94 6.94 -4.72
CA ASP A 70 17.96 7.62 -5.52
C ASP A 70 18.73 6.62 -6.38
N ALA A 71 19.18 5.51 -5.81
CA ALA A 71 19.83 4.46 -6.58
C ALA A 71 18.92 3.89 -7.68
N LEU A 72 17.63 3.66 -7.40
CA LEU A 72 16.68 3.16 -8.39
C LEU A 72 16.44 4.17 -9.53
N LYS A 73 16.34 5.47 -9.22
CA LYS A 73 16.22 6.55 -10.22
C LYS A 73 17.46 6.64 -11.13
N ASP A 74 18.65 6.50 -10.55
CA ASP A 74 19.93 6.56 -11.27
C ASP A 74 20.25 5.26 -12.03
N SER A 75 19.59 4.16 -11.68
CA SER A 75 19.95 2.84 -12.16
C SER A 75 19.51 2.57 -13.59
N LYS A 76 20.16 1.57 -14.21
CA LYS A 76 19.64 0.91 -15.41
C LYS A 76 18.49 -0.07 -15.11
N VAL A 77 17.98 -0.13 -13.88
CA VAL A 77 16.88 -1.05 -13.47
C VAL A 77 15.54 -0.50 -13.97
N SER A 78 15.43 -0.28 -15.27
CA SER A 78 14.21 0.14 -15.94
C SER A 78 13.18 -0.99 -16.03
N LYS A 79 13.56 -2.22 -15.68
CA LYS A 79 12.74 -3.42 -15.73
C LYS A 79 12.03 -3.74 -14.41
N LEU A 80 12.24 -2.96 -13.35
CA LEU A 80 11.66 -3.25 -12.03
C LEU A 80 10.13 -3.31 -12.12
N LYS A 81 9.56 -4.47 -11.78
CA LYS A 81 8.12 -4.75 -11.77
C LYS A 81 7.54 -4.77 -10.36
N GLU A 82 8.33 -5.21 -9.39
CA GLU A 82 7.89 -5.37 -8.00
C GLU A 82 8.89 -4.73 -7.04
N LEU A 83 8.39 -3.85 -6.17
CA LEU A 83 9.16 -3.21 -5.10
C LEU A 83 8.44 -3.42 -3.77
N VAL A 84 9.10 -4.10 -2.83
CA VAL A 84 8.62 -4.31 -1.47
C VAL A 84 9.51 -3.55 -0.49
N LEU A 85 8.92 -2.55 0.17
CA LEU A 85 9.55 -1.73 1.20
C LEU A 85 8.74 -1.75 2.51
N SER A 86 7.96 -2.81 2.74
CA SER A 86 7.10 -2.90 3.93
C SER A 86 7.90 -2.92 5.23
N GLY A 87 7.38 -2.34 6.32
CA GLY A 87 8.00 -2.51 7.65
C GLY A 87 9.32 -1.75 7.84
N ASN A 88 9.50 -0.60 7.20
CA ASN A 88 10.77 0.13 7.13
C ASN A 88 10.79 1.50 7.79
N PHE A 89 9.70 1.93 8.45
CA PHE A 89 9.61 3.24 9.11
C PHE A 89 9.89 4.40 8.15
N ILE A 90 9.36 4.33 6.92
CA ILE A 90 9.61 5.29 5.83
C ILE A 90 9.13 6.72 6.14
N MET A 91 8.23 6.90 7.12
CA MET A 91 7.63 8.16 7.55
C MET A 91 7.38 9.15 6.38
N ILE A 92 7.42 10.46 6.62
CA ILE A 92 6.97 11.45 5.62
C ILE A 92 8.01 11.65 4.52
N LYS A 93 9.30 11.88 4.86
CA LYS A 93 10.30 12.19 3.82
C LYS A 93 10.64 10.97 3.00
N GLY A 94 10.62 9.77 3.59
CA GLY A 94 10.79 8.56 2.80
C GLY A 94 9.61 8.35 1.83
N ALA A 95 8.38 8.72 2.21
CA ALA A 95 7.23 8.68 1.31
C ALA A 95 7.39 9.68 0.14
N GLU A 96 7.93 10.87 0.39
CA GLU A 96 8.32 11.83 -0.66
C GLU A 96 9.39 11.24 -1.60
N SER A 97 10.40 10.54 -1.06
CA SER A 97 11.43 9.87 -1.86
C SER A 97 10.85 8.75 -2.73
N VAL A 98 9.90 7.97 -2.20
CA VAL A 98 9.16 6.97 -2.98
C VAL A 98 8.35 7.66 -4.08
N ALA A 99 7.64 8.75 -3.79
CA ALA A 99 6.90 9.52 -4.79
C ALA A 99 7.84 10.00 -5.93
N ALA A 100 9.01 10.53 -5.57
CA ALA A 100 10.01 10.98 -6.55
C ALA A 100 10.50 9.84 -7.46
N TYR A 101 10.64 8.61 -6.93
CA TYR A 101 10.94 7.44 -7.75
C TYR A 101 9.74 7.04 -8.64
N LEU A 102 8.53 7.03 -8.10
CA LEU A 102 7.32 6.70 -8.86
C LEU A 102 7.07 7.66 -10.02
N ALA A 103 7.48 8.92 -9.90
CA ALA A 103 7.35 9.92 -10.95
C ALA A 103 8.20 9.63 -12.21
N VAL A 104 9.25 8.80 -12.10
CA VAL A 104 10.16 8.50 -13.22
C VAL A 104 10.12 7.03 -13.65
N THR A 105 9.59 6.13 -12.82
CA THR A 105 9.45 4.72 -13.19
C THR A 105 8.26 4.53 -14.14
N ALA A 106 8.47 3.74 -15.19
CA ALA A 106 7.40 3.37 -16.13
C ALA A 106 7.00 1.89 -16.02
N ALA A 107 7.85 1.06 -15.39
CA ALA A 107 7.70 -0.39 -15.43
C ALA A 107 7.03 -1.00 -14.19
N LEU A 108 6.96 -0.26 -13.08
CA LEU A 108 6.53 -0.79 -11.79
C LEU A 108 5.05 -1.18 -11.79
N THR A 109 4.77 -2.46 -11.62
CA THR A 109 3.40 -3.02 -11.62
C THR A 109 2.89 -3.34 -10.21
N SER A 110 3.79 -3.45 -9.24
CA SER A 110 3.49 -3.88 -7.86
C SER A 110 4.34 -3.10 -6.87
N LEU A 111 3.67 -2.46 -5.90
CA LEU A 111 4.30 -1.69 -4.83
C LEU A 111 3.72 -2.07 -3.48
N ASN A 112 4.58 -2.49 -2.56
CA ASN A 112 4.21 -2.75 -1.18
C ASN A 112 4.92 -1.78 -0.22
N LEU A 113 4.15 -0.86 0.37
CA LEU A 113 4.56 0.12 1.37
C LEU A 113 3.89 -0.15 2.73
N SER A 114 3.36 -1.35 2.97
CA SER A 114 2.66 -1.64 4.22
C SER A 114 3.55 -1.45 5.47
N SER A 115 2.95 -1.11 6.60
CA SER A 115 3.65 -1.04 7.90
C SER A 115 4.80 -0.02 7.95
N ASN A 116 4.60 1.20 7.42
CA ASN A 116 5.62 2.24 7.35
C ASN A 116 5.28 3.55 8.08
N SER A 117 4.08 3.65 8.65
CA SER A 117 3.66 4.76 9.52
C SER A 117 3.84 6.17 8.93
N PHE A 118 3.76 6.33 7.61
CA PHE A 118 3.92 7.65 6.96
C PHE A 118 2.73 8.59 7.14
N GLY A 119 1.62 8.09 7.67
CA GLY A 119 0.46 8.89 8.06
C GLY A 119 -0.27 9.52 6.89
N SER A 120 -1.27 10.34 7.21
CA SER A 120 -2.05 11.08 6.21
C SER A 120 -1.17 12.00 5.34
N ALA A 121 -0.19 12.66 5.96
CA ALA A 121 0.70 13.61 5.29
C ALA A 121 1.61 12.92 4.25
N GLY A 122 2.20 11.77 4.59
CA GLY A 122 2.96 10.98 3.63
C GLY A 122 2.09 10.41 2.51
N ALA A 123 0.84 10.02 2.81
CA ALA A 123 -0.11 9.57 1.81
C ALA A 123 -0.47 10.67 0.81
N LYS A 124 -0.68 11.89 1.32
CA LYS A 124 -0.89 13.09 0.50
C LYS A 124 0.32 13.40 -0.40
N ALA A 125 1.55 13.17 0.08
CA ALA A 125 2.75 13.34 -0.73
C ALA A 125 2.86 12.30 -1.86
N LEU A 126 2.46 11.05 -1.60
CA LEU A 126 2.43 9.98 -2.61
C LEU A 126 1.33 10.21 -3.67
N ALA A 127 0.21 10.80 -3.27
CA ALA A 127 -1.02 10.82 -4.06
C ALA A 127 -0.87 11.35 -5.51
N PRO A 128 -0.24 12.51 -5.78
CA PRO A 128 -0.12 13.02 -7.13
C PRO A 128 0.58 12.04 -8.08
N THR A 129 1.56 11.30 -7.58
CA THR A 129 2.36 10.35 -8.38
C THR A 129 1.60 9.05 -8.63
N LEU A 130 0.83 8.58 -7.64
CA LEU A 130 -0.01 7.38 -7.77
C LEU A 130 -1.18 7.55 -8.75
N VAL A 131 -1.67 8.78 -8.92
CA VAL A 131 -2.67 9.09 -9.98
C VAL A 131 -2.06 8.93 -11.38
N GLY A 132 -0.79 9.31 -11.56
CA GLY A 132 -0.13 9.33 -12.86
C GLY A 132 0.51 8.01 -13.29
N ILE A 133 0.74 7.06 -12.37
CA ILE A 133 1.42 5.80 -12.69
C ILE A 133 0.49 4.81 -13.40
N GLY A 134 0.51 4.84 -14.74
CA GLY A 134 -0.35 4.01 -15.59
C GLY A 134 0.05 2.53 -15.68
N SER A 135 1.07 2.06 -14.96
CA SER A 135 1.50 0.65 -14.95
C SER A 135 1.18 -0.09 -13.66
N LEU A 136 0.78 0.60 -12.60
CA LEU A 136 0.61 0.00 -11.28
C LEU A 136 -0.70 -0.79 -11.19
N THR A 137 -0.57 -2.09 -10.95
CA THR A 137 -1.70 -3.04 -10.86
C THR A 137 -2.00 -3.50 -9.45
N MET A 138 -0.99 -3.46 -8.56
CA MET A 138 -1.13 -3.81 -7.15
C MET A 138 -0.47 -2.73 -6.28
N LEU A 139 -1.21 -2.27 -5.28
CA LEU A 139 -0.73 -1.31 -4.29
C LEU A 139 -1.11 -1.77 -2.88
N ASN A 140 -0.12 -1.91 -2.01
CA ASN A 140 -0.35 -2.18 -0.60
C ASN A 140 0.08 -0.98 0.27
N LEU A 141 -0.89 -0.32 0.89
CA LEU A 141 -0.73 0.79 1.84
C LEU A 141 -1.24 0.41 3.24
N SER A 142 -1.41 -0.87 3.57
CA SER A 142 -1.94 -1.27 4.87
C SER A 142 -1.04 -0.84 6.04
N SER A 143 -1.62 -0.56 7.21
CA SER A 143 -0.87 -0.26 8.44
C SER A 143 0.06 0.95 8.33
N ASN A 144 -0.43 2.05 7.74
CA ASN A 144 0.30 3.31 7.56
C ASN A 144 -0.31 4.51 8.27
N CYS A 145 -1.34 4.30 9.09
CA CYS A 145 -2.02 5.37 9.82
C CYS A 145 -2.58 6.48 8.91
N LEU A 146 -3.14 6.12 7.75
CA LEU A 146 -3.67 7.10 6.79
C LEU A 146 -4.74 8.00 7.41
N GLY A 147 -5.56 7.46 8.31
CA GLY A 147 -6.64 8.20 8.97
C GLY A 147 -7.75 8.66 8.00
N PRO A 148 -8.83 9.25 8.53
CA PRO A 148 -9.84 9.91 7.69
C PRO A 148 -9.33 11.26 7.16
N SER A 149 -8.47 11.93 7.94
CA SER A 149 -7.89 13.22 7.60
C SER A 149 -7.07 13.09 6.33
N GLU A 150 -7.32 13.96 5.36
CA GLU A 150 -6.66 13.95 4.04
C GLU A 150 -7.02 12.77 3.11
N ALA A 151 -8.00 11.93 3.46
CA ALA A 151 -8.54 10.90 2.55
C ALA A 151 -9.00 11.49 1.21
N ALA A 152 -9.59 12.68 1.23
CA ALA A 152 -9.99 13.38 0.01
C ALA A 152 -8.81 13.75 -0.92
N ALA A 153 -7.60 13.90 -0.37
CA ALA A 153 -6.41 14.23 -1.16
C ALA A 153 -5.81 12.99 -1.84
N TRP A 154 -5.85 11.82 -1.20
CA TRP A 154 -5.23 10.60 -1.73
C TRP A 154 -6.21 9.59 -2.34
N ALA A 155 -7.50 9.58 -1.97
CA ALA A 155 -8.47 8.64 -2.54
C ALA A 155 -8.67 8.74 -4.07
N PRO A 156 -8.47 9.89 -4.74
CA PRO A 156 -8.50 9.93 -6.20
C PRO A 156 -7.47 9.01 -6.87
N THR A 157 -6.39 8.62 -6.17
CA THR A 157 -5.42 7.63 -6.65
C THR A 157 -6.03 6.26 -6.93
N LEU A 158 -7.13 5.93 -6.24
CA LEU A 158 -7.83 4.65 -6.34
C LEU A 158 -8.58 4.51 -7.67
N ALA A 159 -8.83 5.62 -8.35
CA ALA A 159 -9.46 5.66 -9.65
C ALA A 159 -8.48 5.36 -10.80
N ASN A 160 -7.27 4.88 -10.51
CA ASN A 160 -6.29 4.45 -11.50
C ASN A 160 -6.86 3.31 -12.38
N ALA A 161 -6.70 3.45 -13.70
CA ALA A 161 -7.30 2.54 -14.68
C ALA A 161 -6.67 1.14 -14.71
N GLU A 162 -5.44 0.98 -14.22
CA GLU A 162 -4.74 -0.31 -14.22
C GLU A 162 -4.73 -0.98 -12.84
N LEU A 163 -5.10 -0.26 -11.78
CA LEU A 163 -5.10 -0.80 -10.42
C LEU A 163 -6.20 -1.87 -10.28
N THR A 164 -5.77 -3.10 -10.04
CA THR A 164 -6.66 -4.26 -9.81
C THR A 164 -6.76 -4.60 -8.33
N LYS A 165 -5.65 -4.47 -7.59
CA LYS A 165 -5.61 -4.80 -6.17
C LYS A 165 -5.15 -3.63 -5.33
N ILE A 166 -5.91 -3.32 -4.27
CA ILE A 166 -5.46 -2.40 -3.25
C ILE A 166 -5.69 -2.93 -1.84
N SER A 167 -4.68 -2.71 -1.00
CA SER A 167 -4.79 -2.94 0.44
C SER A 167 -4.67 -1.65 1.24
N LEU A 168 -5.75 -1.34 1.95
CA LEU A 168 -5.90 -0.18 2.84
C LEU A 168 -6.18 -0.60 4.30
N GLY A 169 -6.01 -1.88 4.63
CA GLY A 169 -6.29 -2.39 5.97
C GLY A 169 -5.42 -1.77 7.07
N GLY A 170 -5.91 -1.73 8.30
CA GLY A 170 -5.14 -1.28 9.46
C GLY A 170 -4.79 0.23 9.44
N ASN A 171 -5.58 1.06 8.76
CA ASN A 171 -5.26 2.48 8.55
C ASN A 171 -6.10 3.46 9.37
N ASN A 172 -7.02 2.96 10.21
CA ASN A 172 -7.92 3.79 11.01
C ASN A 172 -8.67 4.81 10.13
N LEU A 173 -9.13 4.38 8.94
CA LEU A 173 -9.87 5.23 8.01
C LEU A 173 -11.20 5.73 8.58
N LYS A 174 -11.81 4.94 9.48
CA LYS A 174 -13.15 5.16 10.03
C LYS A 174 -14.21 5.27 8.92
N ASP A 175 -15.43 5.59 9.31
CA ASP A 175 -16.55 5.74 8.37
C ASP A 175 -16.32 6.84 7.32
N GLU A 176 -15.72 7.96 7.74
CA GLU A 176 -15.43 9.10 6.85
C GLU A 176 -14.44 8.73 5.74
N GLY A 177 -13.29 8.16 6.10
CA GLY A 177 -12.28 7.76 5.12
C GLY A 177 -12.78 6.66 4.18
N VAL A 178 -13.53 5.68 4.70
CA VAL A 178 -14.11 4.62 3.86
C VAL A 178 -15.21 5.15 2.94
N THR A 179 -16.00 6.12 3.38
CA THR A 179 -16.97 6.78 2.50
C THR A 179 -16.27 7.47 1.34
N ILE A 180 -15.19 8.21 1.60
CA ILE A 180 -14.39 8.87 0.56
C ILE A 180 -13.77 7.84 -0.41
N VAL A 181 -13.23 6.73 0.10
CA VAL A 181 -12.71 5.63 -0.72
C VAL A 181 -13.81 5.06 -1.64
N CYS A 182 -14.97 4.74 -1.08
CA CYS A 182 -16.09 4.17 -1.82
C CYS A 182 -16.63 5.14 -2.87
N ASP A 183 -16.71 6.44 -2.56
CA ASP A 183 -17.17 7.46 -3.50
C ASP A 183 -16.16 7.70 -4.62
N ALA A 184 -14.85 7.70 -4.32
CA ALA A 184 -13.81 7.79 -5.34
C ALA A 184 -13.87 6.61 -6.33
N LEU A 185 -14.07 5.38 -5.83
CA LEU A 185 -14.21 4.20 -6.65
C LEU A 185 -15.52 4.19 -7.45
N ARG A 186 -16.65 4.56 -6.82
CA ARG A 186 -17.97 4.66 -7.49
C ARG A 186 -17.94 5.65 -8.65
N ASN A 187 -17.26 6.78 -8.47
CA ASN A 187 -17.22 7.84 -9.47
C ASN A 187 -16.18 7.57 -10.57
N SER A 188 -15.36 6.51 -10.46
CA SER A 188 -14.40 6.14 -11.49
C SER A 188 -15.06 5.29 -12.58
N LYS A 189 -14.99 5.75 -13.82
CA LYS A 189 -15.45 5.00 -15.01
C LYS A 189 -14.40 4.02 -15.56
N VAL A 190 -13.17 4.10 -15.05
CA VAL A 190 -12.02 3.35 -15.59
C VAL A 190 -11.46 2.34 -14.60
N SER A 191 -11.93 2.33 -13.35
CA SER A 191 -11.42 1.43 -12.32
C SER A 191 -11.64 -0.04 -12.71
N LYS A 192 -10.56 -0.83 -12.64
CA LYS A 192 -10.57 -2.28 -12.82
C LYS A 192 -10.40 -3.03 -11.50
N LEU A 193 -10.69 -2.37 -10.37
CA LEU A 193 -10.39 -2.91 -9.05
C LEU A 193 -11.16 -4.21 -8.79
N ASN A 194 -10.42 -5.31 -8.64
CA ASN A 194 -10.94 -6.65 -8.38
C ASN A 194 -10.81 -7.06 -6.91
N GLU A 195 -9.86 -6.50 -6.17
CA GLU A 195 -9.57 -6.84 -4.77
C GLU A 195 -9.39 -5.56 -3.94
N LEU A 196 -10.25 -5.42 -2.92
CA LEU A 196 -10.25 -4.31 -1.99
C LEU A 196 -10.13 -4.83 -0.55
N GLU A 197 -9.00 -4.53 0.10
CA GLU A 197 -8.77 -4.93 1.49
C GLU A 197 -8.95 -3.71 2.43
N LEU A 198 -9.99 -3.74 3.24
CA LEU A 198 -10.40 -2.69 4.19
C LEU A 198 -10.42 -3.18 5.65
N TRP A 199 -9.77 -4.30 5.96
CA TRP A 199 -9.75 -4.86 7.31
C TRP A 199 -9.21 -3.88 8.35
N GLY A 200 -9.65 -3.94 9.61
CA GLY A 200 -9.01 -3.17 10.69
C GLY A 200 -9.05 -1.65 10.52
N ASN A 201 -10.14 -1.09 10.01
CA ASN A 201 -10.27 0.34 9.73
C ASN A 201 -11.26 1.08 10.63
N ASN A 202 -11.78 0.42 11.67
CA ASN A 202 -12.79 0.99 12.56
C ASN A 202 -14.05 1.44 11.78
N ILE A 203 -14.44 0.64 10.79
CA ILE A 203 -15.67 0.84 10.00
C ILE A 203 -16.85 0.43 10.87
N THR A 204 -17.76 1.36 11.12
CA THR A 204 -19.00 1.12 11.86
C THR A 204 -20.16 0.84 10.88
N ILE A 205 -21.39 0.87 11.40
CA ILE A 205 -22.63 0.77 10.61
C ILE A 205 -22.66 1.82 9.48
N THR A 206 -22.16 3.03 9.73
CA THR A 206 -22.18 4.12 8.74
C THR A 206 -21.27 3.78 7.56
N GLY A 207 -20.02 3.40 7.81
CA GLY A 207 -19.10 3.00 6.74
C GLY A 207 -19.51 1.70 6.06
N ALA A 208 -20.15 0.76 6.78
CA ALA A 208 -20.74 -0.44 6.17
C ALA A 208 -21.82 -0.09 5.12
N LYS A 209 -22.66 0.93 5.38
CA LYS A 209 -23.63 1.43 4.40
C LYS A 209 -22.93 2.05 3.17
N SER A 210 -21.82 2.76 3.36
CA SER A 210 -21.01 3.30 2.26
C SER A 210 -20.41 2.19 1.38
N VAL A 211 -19.87 1.14 2.01
CA VAL A 211 -19.36 -0.05 1.29
C VAL A 211 -20.49 -0.77 0.55
N ALA A 212 -21.65 -0.97 1.19
CA ALA A 212 -22.83 -1.56 0.55
C ALA A 212 -23.26 -0.77 -0.70
N ALA A 213 -23.28 0.55 -0.61
CA ALA A 213 -23.61 1.41 -1.74
C ALA A 213 -22.56 1.36 -2.88
N TYR A 214 -21.29 1.06 -2.59
CA TYR A 214 -20.28 0.77 -3.61
C TYR A 214 -20.46 -0.63 -4.23
N LEU A 215 -20.73 -1.65 -3.41
CA LEU A 215 -20.99 -3.02 -3.86
C LEU A 215 -22.19 -3.11 -4.81
N ALA A 216 -23.21 -2.27 -4.61
CA ALA A 216 -24.40 -2.24 -5.45
C ALA A 216 -24.15 -1.74 -6.89
N VAL A 217 -23.00 -1.12 -7.16
CA VAL A 217 -22.70 -0.48 -8.46
C VAL A 217 -21.39 -0.93 -9.08
N THR A 218 -20.49 -1.54 -8.31
CA THR A 218 -19.25 -2.12 -8.84
C THR A 218 -19.54 -3.31 -9.75
N ALA A 219 -18.82 -3.41 -10.86
CA ALA A 219 -18.94 -4.50 -11.84
C ALA A 219 -17.63 -5.30 -12.02
N SER A 220 -16.64 -5.04 -11.17
CA SER A 220 -15.30 -5.67 -11.27
C SER A 220 -14.81 -6.26 -9.96
N LEU A 221 -15.38 -5.86 -8.81
CA LEU A 221 -14.89 -6.31 -7.51
C LEU A 221 -15.26 -7.78 -7.26
N THR A 222 -14.25 -8.62 -7.11
CA THR A 222 -14.39 -10.05 -6.86
C THR A 222 -14.03 -10.45 -5.43
N THR A 223 -13.15 -9.68 -4.78
CA THR A 223 -12.66 -9.93 -3.43
C THR A 223 -12.78 -8.66 -2.57
N LEU A 224 -13.42 -8.80 -1.40
CA LEU A 224 -13.55 -7.73 -0.41
C LEU A 224 -13.20 -8.27 0.98
N ASN A 225 -12.31 -7.60 1.71
CA ASN A 225 -12.03 -7.92 3.10
C ASN A 225 -12.46 -6.76 4.02
N LEU A 226 -13.45 -7.01 4.86
CA LEU A 226 -13.97 -6.13 5.90
C LEU A 226 -13.70 -6.67 7.32
N SER A 227 -12.93 -7.74 7.47
CA SER A 227 -12.61 -8.32 8.78
C SER A 227 -12.04 -7.30 9.77
N ASN A 228 -12.18 -7.55 11.08
CA ASN A 228 -11.70 -6.65 12.14
C ASN A 228 -12.27 -5.22 12.04
N ASN A 229 -13.55 -5.09 11.67
CA ASN A 229 -14.30 -3.84 11.72
C ASN A 229 -15.55 -3.98 12.60
N ASP A 230 -16.14 -2.84 12.94
CA ASP A 230 -17.21 -2.71 13.94
C ASP A 230 -18.59 -2.69 13.25
N LEU A 231 -18.79 -3.56 12.24
CA LEU A 231 -19.93 -3.53 11.30
C LEU A 231 -21.30 -3.73 11.98
N CYS A 232 -21.33 -4.35 13.17
CA CYS A 232 -22.53 -4.56 13.98
C CYS A 232 -22.63 -3.60 15.17
N GLY A 233 -21.81 -2.54 15.21
CA GLY A 233 -21.79 -1.57 16.31
C GLY A 233 -21.06 -2.03 17.58
N LEU A 234 -20.35 -3.16 17.53
CA LEU A 234 -19.48 -3.66 18.60
C LEU A 234 -18.02 -3.66 18.13
N ASP A 235 -17.13 -3.17 18.99
CA ASP A 235 -15.68 -3.25 18.75
C ASP A 235 -15.12 -4.66 19.03
N TYR A 236 -13.83 -4.86 18.74
CA TYR A 236 -13.13 -6.13 18.99
C TYR A 236 -13.11 -6.60 20.46
N ARG A 237 -13.47 -5.72 21.41
CA ARG A 237 -13.62 -6.05 22.85
C ARG A 237 -15.09 -6.28 23.23
N GLY A 238 -16.01 -6.26 22.27
CA GLY A 238 -17.44 -6.37 22.51
C GLY A 238 -18.08 -5.11 23.09
N ARG A 239 -17.41 -3.95 23.02
CA ARG A 239 -17.95 -2.68 23.53
C ARG A 239 -18.75 -1.98 22.44
N GLY A 240 -19.90 -1.42 22.80
CA GLY A 240 -20.78 -0.69 21.89
C GLY A 240 -22.23 -1.13 22.05
N THR A 241 -23.05 -0.86 21.02
CA THR A 241 -24.44 -1.30 20.97
C THR A 241 -24.65 -2.15 19.74
N TYR A 242 -25.03 -3.41 19.95
CA TYR A 242 -25.27 -4.32 18.84
C TYR A 242 -26.47 -3.87 18.01
N THR A 243 -26.28 -3.86 16.69
CA THR A 243 -27.36 -3.77 15.71
C THR A 243 -26.96 -4.53 14.45
N ALA A 244 -27.94 -5.10 13.77
CA ALA A 244 -27.73 -5.82 12.52
C ALA A 244 -27.69 -4.90 11.28
N GLU A 245 -27.83 -3.58 11.42
CA GLU A 245 -28.00 -2.67 10.29
C GLU A 245 -26.84 -2.70 9.29
N GLY A 246 -25.60 -2.66 9.78
CA GLY A 246 -24.43 -2.64 8.90
C GLY A 246 -24.31 -3.94 8.10
N ILE A 247 -24.44 -5.09 8.78
CA ILE A 247 -24.42 -6.40 8.10
C ILE A 247 -25.63 -6.61 7.19
N LYS A 248 -26.82 -6.11 7.55
CA LYS A 248 -27.99 -6.13 6.64
C LYS A 248 -27.72 -5.34 5.36
N ALA A 249 -27.13 -4.15 5.46
CA ALA A 249 -26.78 -3.35 4.29
C ALA A 249 -25.79 -4.09 3.37
N ILE A 250 -24.76 -4.72 3.94
CA ILE A 250 -23.82 -5.56 3.17
C ILE A 250 -24.55 -6.74 2.54
N ALA A 251 -25.36 -7.48 3.31
CA ALA A 251 -26.10 -8.63 2.81
C ALA A 251 -27.06 -8.28 1.67
N ASP A 252 -27.73 -7.13 1.75
CA ASP A 252 -28.61 -6.64 0.69
C ASP A 252 -27.81 -6.29 -0.58
N ALA A 253 -26.64 -5.66 -0.44
CA ALA A 253 -25.75 -5.38 -1.56
C ALA A 253 -25.17 -6.65 -2.22
N LEU A 254 -24.91 -7.70 -1.43
CA LEU A 254 -24.45 -9.00 -1.95
C LEU A 254 -25.49 -9.70 -2.81
N ARG A 255 -26.79 -9.43 -2.61
CA ARG A 255 -27.84 -10.01 -3.46
C ARG A 255 -27.84 -9.44 -4.88
N VAL A 256 -27.24 -8.26 -5.08
CA VAL A 256 -27.16 -7.59 -6.38
C VAL A 256 -25.75 -7.59 -6.98
N SER A 257 -24.72 -7.85 -6.17
CA SER A 257 -23.33 -7.98 -6.65
C SER A 257 -23.10 -9.37 -7.26
N ALA A 258 -22.98 -9.44 -8.58
CA ALA A 258 -22.80 -10.71 -9.29
C ALA A 258 -21.34 -11.22 -9.31
N GLU A 259 -20.37 -10.32 -9.19
CA GLU A 259 -18.94 -10.63 -9.41
C GLU A 259 -18.20 -11.04 -8.13
N LEU A 260 -18.77 -10.74 -6.95
CA LEU A 260 -18.09 -10.99 -5.69
C LEU A 260 -18.02 -12.50 -5.39
N THR A 261 -16.82 -13.05 -5.35
CA THR A 261 -16.57 -14.48 -5.08
C THR A 261 -15.98 -14.72 -3.69
N LYS A 262 -15.39 -13.69 -3.07
CA LYS A 262 -14.79 -13.76 -1.74
C LYS A 262 -15.14 -12.52 -0.92
N ILE A 263 -15.72 -12.74 0.25
CA ILE A 263 -15.87 -11.71 1.29
C ILE A 263 -15.39 -12.27 2.64
N SER A 264 -14.71 -11.45 3.44
CA SER A 264 -14.20 -11.80 4.77
C SER A 264 -14.43 -10.68 5.77
#